data_AF-A0A318TDS0-F1
#
_entry.id   AF-A0A318TDS0-F1
#
_cell.length_a   1.000
_cell.length_b   1.000
_cell.length_c   1.000
_cell.angle_alpha   90.00
_cell.angle_beta   90.00
_cell.angle_gamma   90.00
#
_symmetry.space_group_name_H-M   'P 1'
#
loop_
_entity.id
_entity.type
_entity.pdbx_description
1 polymer ?
#
loop_
_entity_poly.entity_id
_entity_poly.type
_entity_poly.pdbx_seq_one_letter_code
_entity_poly.pdbx_strand_id
1 'polypeptide(L)'
;MPDVRDHNPVNNEAILDVRTIEPQRRHDTVRRLIDRLPEDASLQLISDHSPQPIRGYFEMVHGDQAQWHDLELGPTVWRVRLTRTAL
;
A
#
# COMPACT_ATOMS: atom_id res chain seq x y z
N MET A 1 -15.87 30.74 -5.34
CA MET A 1 -14.92 29.70 -4.89
C MET A 1 -15.50 29.08 -3.65
N PRO A 2 -15.89 27.80 -3.75
CA PRO A 2 -14.99 26.79 -3.22
C PRO A 2 -14.66 25.74 -4.29
N ASP A 3 -13.36 25.56 -4.51
CA ASP A 3 -12.80 24.35 -5.07
C ASP A 3 -12.82 23.31 -3.95
N VAL A 4 -13.85 22.47 -3.96
CA VAL A 4 -13.81 21.15 -3.35
C VAL A 4 -14.23 20.23 -4.47
N ARG A 5 -13.27 19.93 -5.35
CA ARG A 5 -13.42 18.81 -6.27
C ARG A 5 -13.54 17.60 -5.36
N ASP A 6 -14.77 17.16 -5.13
CA ASP A 6 -15.08 15.79 -4.76
C ASP A 6 -14.51 14.90 -5.85
N HIS A 7 -13.19 14.71 -5.83
CA HIS A 7 -12.56 13.58 -6.47
C HIS A 7 -12.92 12.42 -5.55
N ASN A 8 -14.11 11.88 -5.77
CA ASN A 8 -14.32 10.46 -5.58
C ASN A 8 -13.80 9.83 -6.88
N PRO A 9 -12.47 9.55 -7.02
CA PRO A 9 -12.10 8.56 -8.00
C PRO A 9 -12.79 7.29 -7.53
N VAL A 10 -13.23 6.46 -8.46
CA VAL A 10 -13.59 5.09 -8.13
C VAL A 10 -12.35 4.52 -7.43
N ASN A 11 -12.36 4.44 -6.10
CA ASN A 11 -11.15 4.17 -5.32
C ASN A 11 -10.66 2.78 -5.75
N ASN A 12 -9.65 2.73 -6.63
CA ASN A 12 -9.01 1.48 -7.04
C ASN A 12 -8.04 1.06 -5.93
N GLU A 13 -8.60 0.89 -4.74
CA GLU A 13 -7.90 0.63 -3.51
C GLU A 13 -8.21 -0.79 -3.04
N ALA A 14 -7.18 -1.64 -3.03
CA ALA A 14 -7.25 -2.95 -2.43
C ALA A 14 -6.82 -2.90 -0.97
N ILE A 15 -7.41 -3.75 -0.11
CA ILE A 15 -6.99 -3.92 1.28
C ILE A 15 -6.50 -5.35 1.47
N LEU A 16 -5.30 -5.51 2.01
CA LEU A 16 -4.68 -6.79 2.33
C LEU A 16 -4.32 -6.86 3.81
N ASP A 17 -4.97 -7.76 4.54
CA ASP A 17 -4.57 -8.11 5.90
C ASP A 17 -3.64 -9.32 5.89
N VAL A 18 -2.33 -9.08 6.02
CA VAL A 18 -1.34 -10.15 5.96
C VAL A 18 -1.34 -11.05 7.18
N ARG A 19 -2.01 -10.65 8.27
CA ARG A 19 -2.17 -11.47 9.47
C ARG A 19 -3.06 -12.68 9.21
N THR A 20 -3.84 -12.64 8.13
CA THR A 20 -4.70 -13.74 7.67
C THR A 20 -3.98 -14.71 6.72
N ILE A 21 -2.74 -14.42 6.34
CA ILE A 21 -1.95 -15.19 5.38
C ILE A 21 -0.89 -15.97 6.13
N GLU A 22 -0.71 -17.24 5.75
CA GLU A 22 0.37 -18.09 6.27
C GLU A 22 1.74 -17.37 6.23
N PRO A 23 2.53 -17.38 7.33
CA PRO A 23 3.78 -16.61 7.41
C PRO A 23 4.78 -16.86 6.28
N GLN A 24 4.80 -18.09 5.76
CA GLN A 24 5.69 -18.49 4.67
C GLN A 24 5.25 -17.90 3.31
N ARG A 25 3.97 -17.55 3.15
CA ARG A 25 3.38 -17.05 1.89
C ARG A 25 3.18 -15.54 1.88
N ARG A 26 3.19 -14.89 3.05
CA ARG A 26 2.85 -13.46 3.17
C ARG A 26 3.79 -12.58 2.34
N HIS A 27 5.10 -12.79 2.42
CA HIS A 27 6.08 -11.94 1.73
C HIS A 27 5.93 -12.03 0.21
N ASP A 28 5.81 -13.24 -0.32
CA ASP A 28 5.63 -13.46 -1.76
C ASP A 28 4.30 -12.87 -2.25
N THR A 29 3.26 -12.93 -1.42
CA THR A 29 1.95 -12.35 -1.76
C THR A 29 2.00 -10.83 -1.83
N VAL A 30 2.60 -10.18 -0.82
CA VAL A 30 2.76 -8.73 -0.78
C VAL A 30 3.61 -8.24 -1.94
N ARG A 31 4.75 -8.88 -2.21
CA ARG A 31 5.63 -8.52 -3.34
C ARG A 31 4.90 -8.61 -4.67
N ARG A 32 4.21 -9.72 -4.95
CA ARG A 32 3.43 -9.87 -6.19
C ARG A 32 2.34 -8.82 -6.36
N LEU A 33 1.70 -8.39 -5.28
CA LEU A 33 0.69 -7.33 -5.33
C LEU A 33 1.30 -5.97 -5.59
N ILE A 34 2.46 -5.69 -4.99
CA ILE A 34 3.24 -4.47 -5.28
C ILE A 34 3.69 -4.45 -6.73
N ASP A 35 4.26 -5.54 -7.25
CA ASP A 35 4.75 -5.62 -8.63
C ASP A 35 3.65 -5.39 -9.67
N ARG A 36 2.41 -5.72 -9.32
CA ARG A 36 1.23 -5.64 -10.18
C ARG A 36 0.34 -4.45 -9.87
N LEU A 37 0.74 -3.55 -8.98
CA LEU A 37 -0.06 -2.39 -8.61
C LEU A 37 -0.22 -1.48 -9.85
N PRO A 38 -1.47 -1.29 -10.35
CA PRO A 38 -1.70 -0.41 -11.49
C PRO A 38 -1.35 1.05 -11.17
N GLU A 39 -1.12 1.86 -12.20
CA GLU A 39 -1.07 3.31 -12.04
C GLU A 39 -2.43 3.83 -11.57
N ASP A 40 -2.40 4.91 -10.78
CA ASP A 40 -3.55 5.50 -10.09
C ASP A 40 -4.32 4.52 -9.19
N ALA A 41 -3.63 3.52 -8.64
CA ALA A 41 -4.19 2.54 -7.72
C ALA A 41 -3.48 2.55 -6.38
N SER A 42 -4.19 2.04 -5.36
CA SER A 42 -3.68 1.94 -4.00
C SER A 42 -3.82 0.53 -3.44
N LEU A 43 -2.88 0.18 -2.55
CA LEU A 43 -2.92 -1.02 -1.73
C LEU A 43 -2.74 -0.62 -0.28
N GLN A 44 -3.71 -0.95 0.57
CA GLN A 44 -3.54 -0.90 2.00
C GLN A 44 -3.03 -2.24 2.53
N LEU A 45 -1.98 -2.18 3.33
CA LEU A 45 -1.37 -3.33 3.97
C LEU A 45 -1.59 -3.24 5.48
N ILE A 46 -2.21 -4.27 6.06
CA ILE A 46 -2.41 -4.42 7.51
C ILE A 46 -1.52 -5.56 8.00
N SER A 47 -0.65 -5.27 8.96
CA SER A 47 0.40 -6.17 9.47
C SER A 47 0.45 -6.17 10.99
N ASP A 48 0.97 -7.26 11.57
CA ASP A 48 1.27 -7.40 13.00
C ASP A 48 2.66 -6.84 13.39
N HIS A 49 3.44 -6.36 12.41
CA HIS A 49 4.76 -5.76 12.61
C HIS A 49 5.05 -4.65 11.61
N SER A 50 6.11 -3.86 11.88
CA SER A 50 6.53 -2.74 11.05
C SER A 50 6.79 -3.14 9.59
N PRO A 51 6.18 -2.46 8.59
CA PRO A 51 6.32 -2.77 7.18
C PRO A 51 7.52 -2.07 6.51
N GLN A 52 8.54 -1.65 7.29
CA GLN A 52 9.70 -0.93 6.76
C GLN A 52 10.44 -1.64 5.61
N PRO A 53 10.65 -2.97 5.62
CA PRO A 53 11.24 -3.67 4.47
C PRO A 53 10.38 -3.60 3.20
N ILE A 54 9.05 -3.51 3.35
CA ILE A 54 8.12 -3.40 2.22
C ILE A 54 8.19 -2.00 1.60
N ARG A 55 8.37 -0.96 2.40
CA ARG A 55 8.55 0.41 1.90
C ARG A 55 9.73 0.52 0.93
N GLY A 56 10.90 0.03 1.33
CA GLY A 56 12.08 0.06 0.46
C GLY A 56 11.89 -0.73 -0.83
N TYR A 57 11.20 -1.88 -0.78
CA TYR A 57 10.87 -2.63 -1.99
C TYR A 57 9.91 -1.87 -2.91
N PHE A 58 8.88 -1.23 -2.35
CA PHE A 58 7.89 -0.45 -3.10
C PHE A 58 8.53 0.73 -3.83
N GLU A 59 9.36 1.51 -3.13
CA GLU A 59 10.11 2.64 -3.68
C GLU A 59 11.11 2.17 -4.76
N MET A 60 11.74 1.01 -4.58
CA MET A 60 12.65 0.43 -5.57
C MET A 60 11.93 0.01 -6.87
N VAL A 61 10.72 -0.56 -6.77
CA VAL A 61 9.97 -1.07 -7.94
C VAL A 61 9.30 0.04 -8.73
N HIS A 62 8.76 1.07 -8.06
CA HIS A 62 7.94 2.11 -8.71
C HIS A 62 8.59 3.50 -8.76
N GLY A 63 9.74 3.69 -8.10
CA GLY A 63 10.50 4.95 -8.16
C GLY A 63 9.66 6.16 -7.78
N ASP A 64 9.68 7.19 -8.62
CA ASP A 64 8.98 8.47 -8.38
C ASP A 64 7.44 8.32 -8.33
N GLN A 65 6.90 7.22 -8.86
CA GLN A 65 5.46 6.91 -8.78
C GLN A 65 5.06 6.36 -7.40
N ALA A 66 6.01 6.00 -6.55
CA ALA A 66 5.75 5.39 -5.26
C ALA A 66 5.36 6.43 -4.20
N GLN A 67 4.10 6.41 -3.76
CA GLN A 67 3.61 7.23 -2.65
C GLN A 67 3.27 6.35 -1.44
N TRP A 68 3.94 6.61 -0.32
CA TRP A 68 3.74 5.88 0.94
C TRP A 68 2.99 6.74 1.95
N HIS A 69 2.00 6.14 2.62
CA HIS A 69 1.26 6.80 3.70
C HIS A 69 1.10 5.88 4.90
N ASP A 70 1.49 6.34 6.07
CA ASP A 70 1.24 5.64 7.33
C ASP A 70 -0.19 5.94 7.79
N LEU A 71 -1.00 4.90 8.01
CA LEU A 71 -2.38 5.02 8.48
C LEU A 71 -2.50 4.63 9.96
N GLU A 72 -1.71 3.65 10.41
CA GLU A 72 -1.62 3.23 11.80
C GLU A 72 -0.19 2.72 12.11
N LEU A 73 0.38 3.18 13.21
CA LEU A 73 1.79 2.99 13.56
C LEU A 73 1.96 2.16 14.85
N GLY A 74 1.37 0.96 14.90
CA GLY A 74 1.63 -0.02 15.96
C GLY A 74 1.27 0.45 17.39
N PRO A 75 1.66 -0.32 18.43
CA PRO A 75 2.36 -1.61 18.36
C PRO A 75 1.45 -2.79 18.04
N THR A 76 0.13 -2.62 18.12
CA THR A 76 -0.85 -3.71 17.94
C THR A 76 -1.14 -4.00 16.48
N VAL A 77 -1.27 -2.94 15.67
CA VAL A 77 -1.57 -3.03 14.24
C VAL A 77 -0.75 -2.00 13.50
N TRP A 78 -0.15 -2.43 12.39
CA TRP A 78 0.53 -1.55 11.45
C TRP A 78 -0.29 -1.49 10.18
N ARG A 79 -0.73 -0.29 9.80
CA ARG A 79 -1.52 -0.09 8.59
C ARG A 79 -0.87 0.99 7.74
N VAL A 80 -0.61 0.66 6.50
CA VAL A 80 0.03 1.57 5.53
C VAL A 80 -0.70 1.53 4.21
N ARG A 81 -0.65 2.63 3.47
CA ARG A 81 -1.19 2.76 2.11
C ARG A 81 -0.02 2.99 1.16
N LEU A 82 0.05 2.13 0.15
CA LEU A 82 0.98 2.22 -0.97
C LEU A 82 0.15 2.69 -2.17
N THR A 83 0.47 3.85 -2.73
CA THR A 83 -0.21 4.38 -3.92
C THR A 83 0.80 4.50 -5.04
N ARG A 84 0.47 3.93 -6.21
CA ARG A 84 1.24 4.17 -7.43
C ARG A 84 0.55 5.27 -8.21
N THR A 85 1.20 6.42 -8.38
CA THR A 85 0.62 7.55 -9.13
C THR A 85 0.92 7.44 -10.62
N ALA A 86 0.02 7.90 -11.48
CA ALA A 86 0.37 8.22 -12.86
C ALA A 86 1.36 9.42 -12.89
N LEU A 87 2.22 9.44 -13.92
CA LEU A 87 3.14 10.55 -14.20
C LEU A 87 2.51 11.60 -15.11
#